data_AF-A8T635-F1
#
_entry.id   AF-A8T635-F1
#
_cell.length_a   1.000
_cell.length_b   1.000
_cell.length_c   1.000
_cell.angle_alpha   90.00
_cell.angle_beta   90.00
_cell.angle_gamma   90.00
#
_symmetry.space_group_name_H-M   'P 1'
#
loop_
_entity.id
_entity.type
_entity.pdbx_description
1 polymer ?
#
loop_
_entity_poly.entity_id
_entity_poly.type
_entity_poly.pdbx_seq_one_letter_code
_entity_poly.pdbx_strand_id
1 'polypeptide(L)'
;FINKIDQAGVDLQSVVQSVRDKLSADIIIKQTVSLSPEIVLEENTDIEAWDAVIENNDELLEKYIAGEPISREKLAREEQQRVQDASLFPVYYGSAKNGLGIQPLMDAVTGLFQPIGEQGAPPYAAAFSRWSIQIAASGVSIYGYTAERCACGIRWPWPGEKS
;
A
#
# COMPACT_ATOMS: atom_id res chain seq x y z
N PHE A 1 1.62 -0.30 -6.79
CA PHE A 1 2.16 0.96 -7.34
C PHE A 1 2.85 0.70 -8.66
N ILE A 2 2.30 1.18 -9.77
CA ILE A 2 2.88 1.09 -11.12
C ILE A 2 3.75 2.33 -11.32
N ASN A 3 5.06 2.13 -11.31
CA ASN A 3 6.06 3.20 -11.44
C ASN A 3 6.49 3.40 -12.90
N LYS A 4 7.18 4.51 -13.17
CA LYS A 4 7.79 4.87 -14.46
C LYS A 4 6.76 5.15 -15.57
N ILE A 5 5.62 5.71 -15.21
CA ILE A 5 4.59 6.13 -16.18
C ILE A 5 5.08 7.26 -17.10
N ASP A 6 6.23 7.86 -16.81
CA ASP A 6 6.91 8.88 -17.62
C ASP A 6 7.71 8.33 -18.81
N GLN A 7 7.79 7.01 -18.96
CA GLN A 7 8.46 6.40 -20.10
C GLN A 7 7.61 6.54 -21.37
N ALA A 8 8.27 6.85 -22.49
CA ALA A 8 7.59 6.89 -23.78
C ALA A 8 7.08 5.49 -24.18
N GLY A 9 5.86 5.42 -24.70
CA GLY A 9 5.24 4.16 -25.15
C GLY A 9 4.69 3.28 -24.03
N VAL A 10 4.49 3.83 -22.81
CA VAL A 10 3.80 3.12 -21.73
C VAL A 10 2.34 2.89 -22.11
N ASP A 11 1.95 1.62 -22.10
CA ASP A 11 0.55 1.17 -22.22
C ASP A 11 0.05 0.74 -20.84
N LEU A 12 -0.64 1.65 -20.15
CA LEU A 12 -1.18 1.38 -18.81
C LEU A 12 -2.30 0.34 -18.85
N GLN A 13 -3.10 0.28 -19.92
CA GLN A 13 -4.19 -0.67 -20.02
C GLN A 13 -3.66 -2.11 -20.07
N SER A 14 -2.65 -2.35 -20.90
CA SER A 14 -1.99 -3.66 -20.99
C SER A 14 -1.30 -4.06 -19.68
N VAL A 15 -0.68 -3.11 -18.97
CA VAL A 15 -0.09 -3.35 -17.65
C VAL A 15 -1.14 -3.72 -16.62
N VAL A 16 -2.25 -2.98 -16.55
CA VAL A 16 -3.36 -3.28 -15.64
C VAL A 16 -3.98 -4.64 -15.94
N GLN A 17 -4.17 -4.97 -17.23
CA GLN A 17 -4.67 -6.28 -17.62
C GLN A 17 -3.70 -7.40 -17.20
N SER A 18 -2.39 -7.21 -17.40
CA SER A 18 -1.39 -8.17 -16.95
C SER A 18 -1.39 -8.36 -15.42
N VAL A 19 -1.67 -7.30 -14.65
CA VAL A 19 -1.84 -7.40 -13.19
C VAL A 19 -3.07 -8.23 -12.86
N ARG A 20 -4.20 -8.00 -13.54
CA ARG A 20 -5.42 -8.79 -13.36
C ARG A 20 -5.20 -10.28 -13.65
N ASP A 21 -4.59 -10.58 -14.78
CA ASP A 21 -4.44 -11.96 -15.25
C ASP A 21 -3.40 -12.75 -14.44
N LYS A 22 -2.34 -12.09 -13.96
CA LYS A 22 -1.19 -12.77 -13.34
C LYS A 22 -1.14 -12.68 -11.83
N LEU A 23 -1.74 -11.65 -11.22
CA LEU A 23 -1.65 -11.40 -9.79
C LEU A 23 -2.99 -11.55 -9.09
N SER A 24 -3.99 -10.74 -9.47
CA SER A 24 -5.32 -10.80 -8.88
C SER A 24 -6.32 -10.01 -9.71
N ALA A 25 -7.53 -10.56 -9.90
CA ALA A 25 -8.64 -9.84 -10.49
C ALA A 25 -9.20 -8.76 -9.54
N ASP A 26 -9.07 -8.95 -8.23
CA ASP A 26 -9.54 -8.05 -7.17
C ASP A 26 -8.60 -6.84 -6.98
N ILE A 27 -8.50 -6.01 -7.99
CA ILE A 27 -7.78 -4.74 -7.94
C ILE A 27 -8.73 -3.56 -8.00
N ILE A 28 -8.39 -2.49 -7.28
CA ILE A 28 -9.07 -1.19 -7.39
C ILE A 28 -8.08 -0.13 -7.89
N ILE A 29 -8.39 0.49 -9.03
CA ILE A 29 -7.56 1.55 -9.61
C ILE A 29 -7.89 2.88 -8.93
N LYS A 30 -6.97 3.41 -8.13
CA LYS A 30 -7.22 4.61 -7.29
C LYS A 30 -7.04 5.94 -8.02
N GLN A 31 -6.45 5.92 -9.22
CA GLN A 31 -6.08 7.13 -9.93
C GLN A 31 -6.30 6.99 -11.43
N THR A 32 -6.73 8.07 -12.06
CA THR A 32 -6.78 8.20 -13.53
C THR A 32 -5.51 8.88 -14.02
N VAL A 33 -4.96 8.41 -15.15
CA VAL A 33 -3.70 8.91 -15.71
C VAL A 33 -3.94 9.48 -17.11
N SER A 34 -3.61 10.76 -17.28
CA SER A 34 -3.53 11.38 -18.61
C SER A 34 -2.05 11.53 -18.98
N LEU A 35 -1.62 10.96 -20.12
CA LEU A 35 -0.19 10.89 -20.49
C LEU A 35 0.27 12.00 -21.45
N SER A 36 -0.62 12.88 -21.94
CA SER A 36 -0.28 13.89 -22.95
C SER A 36 -1.18 15.12 -22.88
N PRO A 37 -0.64 16.35 -23.01
CA PRO A 37 0.77 16.72 -23.23
C PRO A 37 1.66 16.70 -21.97
N GLU A 38 1.05 16.67 -20.78
CA GLU A 38 1.72 16.51 -19.49
C GLU A 38 1.09 15.34 -18.74
N ILE A 39 1.85 14.70 -17.86
CA ILE A 39 1.35 13.58 -17.07
C ILE A 39 0.55 14.12 -15.89
N VAL A 40 -0.76 13.87 -15.91
CA VAL A 40 -1.67 14.27 -14.84
C VAL A 40 -2.21 13.01 -14.15
N LEU A 41 -2.17 13.03 -12.81
CA LEU A 41 -2.72 12.00 -11.94
C LEU A 41 -3.85 12.60 -11.11
N GLU A 42 -5.05 12.05 -11.25
CA GLU A 42 -6.23 12.50 -10.51
C GLU A 42 -6.83 11.33 -9.73
N GLU A 43 -7.56 11.61 -8.66
CA GLU A 43 -8.31 10.59 -7.94
C GLU A 43 -9.36 9.97 -8.86
N ASN A 44 -9.44 8.64 -8.86
CA ASN A 44 -10.49 7.96 -9.60
C ASN A 44 -11.81 8.04 -8.83
N THR A 45 -12.76 8.79 -9.37
CA THR A 45 -14.09 8.98 -8.76
C THR A 45 -15.20 8.20 -9.48
N ASP A 46 -14.83 7.47 -10.52
CA ASP A 46 -15.76 6.71 -11.35
C ASP A 46 -16.34 5.55 -10.55
N ILE A 47 -17.63 5.28 -10.72
CA ILE A 47 -18.28 4.18 -9.99
C ILE A 47 -17.73 2.83 -10.44
N GLU A 48 -17.32 2.69 -11.71
CA GLU A 48 -16.72 1.46 -12.24
C GLU A 48 -15.40 1.09 -11.54
N ALA A 49 -14.72 2.07 -10.92
CA ALA A 49 -13.54 1.78 -10.11
C ALA A 49 -13.88 0.91 -8.89
N TRP A 50 -15.13 0.96 -8.42
CA TRP A 50 -15.63 0.26 -7.26
C TRP A 50 -16.25 -1.09 -7.58
N ASP A 51 -16.30 -1.51 -8.85
CA ASP A 51 -16.91 -2.78 -9.26
C ASP A 51 -16.35 -3.96 -8.45
N ALA A 52 -15.03 -4.06 -8.34
CA ALA A 52 -14.39 -5.12 -7.55
C ALA A 52 -14.84 -5.12 -6.08
N VAL A 53 -15.09 -3.94 -5.49
CA VAL A 53 -15.55 -3.76 -4.10
C VAL A 53 -17.01 -4.18 -3.96
N ILE A 54 -17.85 -3.77 -4.91
CA ILE A 54 -19.29 -4.01 -4.92
C ILE A 54 -19.59 -5.49 -5.18
N GLU A 55 -18.95 -6.09 -6.18
CA GLU A 55 -19.22 -7.47 -6.64
C GLU A 55 -18.98 -8.53 -5.55
N ASN A 56 -18.07 -8.28 -4.62
CA ASN A 56 -17.72 -9.22 -3.56
C ASN A 56 -18.40 -8.92 -2.21
N ASN A 57 -19.38 -8.01 -2.19
CA ASN A 57 -20.20 -7.75 -1.02
C ASN A 57 -21.68 -7.82 -1.41
N ASP A 58 -22.36 -8.89 -0.97
CA ASP A 58 -23.76 -9.18 -1.34
C ASP A 58 -24.70 -7.99 -1.09
N GLU A 59 -24.56 -7.28 0.04
CA GLU A 59 -25.41 -6.13 0.35
C GLU A 59 -25.17 -4.93 -0.58
N LEU A 60 -23.91 -4.70 -0.99
CA LEU A 60 -23.57 -3.64 -1.93
C LEU A 60 -24.00 -4.01 -3.35
N LEU A 61 -23.80 -5.26 -3.75
CA LEU A 61 -24.19 -5.78 -5.05
C LEU A 61 -25.71 -5.72 -5.25
N GLU A 62 -26.50 -6.14 -4.26
CA GLU A 62 -27.96 -6.05 -4.32
C GLU A 62 -28.44 -4.62 -4.57
N LYS A 63 -27.84 -3.64 -3.88
CA LYS A 63 -28.17 -2.22 -4.04
C LYS A 63 -27.78 -1.68 -5.41
N TYR A 64 -26.59 -2.05 -5.87
CA TYR A 64 -26.11 -1.65 -7.19
C TYR A 64 -27.04 -2.15 -8.30
N ILE A 65 -27.44 -3.42 -8.24
CA ILE A 65 -28.38 -4.03 -9.21
C ILE A 65 -29.77 -3.38 -9.12
N ALA A 66 -30.23 -3.02 -7.92
CA ALA A 66 -31.49 -2.32 -7.71
C ALA A 66 -31.46 -0.83 -8.14
N GLY A 67 -30.28 -0.30 -8.51
CA GLY A 67 -30.09 1.12 -8.82
C GLY A 67 -30.21 2.04 -7.60
N GLU A 68 -30.06 1.49 -6.39
CA GLU A 68 -30.08 2.25 -5.15
C GLU A 68 -28.75 2.99 -4.94
N PRO A 69 -28.78 4.22 -4.38
CA PRO A 69 -27.56 4.96 -4.10
C PRO A 69 -26.73 4.28 -2.99
N ILE A 70 -25.46 4.00 -3.30
CA ILE A 70 -24.47 3.51 -2.33
C ILE A 70 -23.63 4.70 -1.85
N SER A 71 -23.50 4.88 -0.54
CA SER A 71 -22.70 5.98 0.01
C SER A 71 -21.20 5.71 -0.13
N ARG A 72 -20.41 6.75 -0.42
CA ARG A 72 -18.94 6.67 -0.48
C ARG A 72 -18.32 6.14 0.81
N GLU A 73 -18.92 6.46 1.95
CA GLU A 73 -18.47 5.97 3.26
C GLU A 73 -18.59 4.44 3.39
N LYS A 74 -19.64 3.84 2.83
CA LYS A 74 -19.81 2.37 2.84
C LYS A 74 -18.77 1.71 1.95
N LEU A 75 -18.58 2.25 0.75
CA LEU A 75 -17.57 1.78 -0.19
C LEU A 75 -16.16 1.86 0.42
N ALA A 76 -15.81 2.99 1.04
CA ALA A 76 -14.50 3.17 1.66
C ALA A 76 -14.26 2.23 2.86
N ARG A 77 -15.30 1.93 3.66
CA ARG A 77 -15.19 0.95 4.75
C ARG A 77 -14.98 -0.46 4.23
N GLU A 78 -15.72 -0.85 3.21
CA GLU A 78 -15.56 -2.17 2.58
C GLU A 78 -14.16 -2.30 1.94
N GLU A 79 -13.71 -1.28 1.22
CA GLU A 79 -12.35 -1.23 0.68
C GLU A 79 -11.31 -1.39 1.79
N GLN A 80 -11.43 -0.62 2.88
CA GLN A 80 -10.49 -0.69 4.00
C GLN A 80 -10.43 -2.09 4.62
N GLN A 81 -11.59 -2.69 4.87
CA GLN A 81 -11.67 -4.04 5.41
C GLN A 81 -10.99 -5.05 4.48
N ARG A 82 -11.32 -5.02 3.19
CA ARG A 82 -10.77 -5.96 2.21
C ARG A 82 -9.28 -5.77 1.95
N VAL A 83 -8.77 -4.54 2.04
CA VAL A 83 -7.32 -4.30 1.97
C VAL A 83 -6.62 -4.89 3.19
N GLN A 84 -7.20 -4.76 4.39
CA GLN A 84 -6.64 -5.36 5.61
C GLN A 84 -6.66 -6.89 5.57
N ASP A 85 -7.72 -7.47 4.99
CA ASP A 85 -7.86 -8.91 4.80
C ASP A 85 -7.06 -9.46 3.61
N ALA A 86 -6.32 -8.59 2.90
CA ALA A 86 -5.57 -8.92 1.68
C ALA A 86 -6.42 -9.57 0.58
N SER A 87 -7.71 -9.20 0.49
CA SER A 87 -8.66 -9.67 -0.53
C SER A 87 -8.98 -8.62 -1.60
N LEU A 88 -8.45 -7.40 -1.47
CA LEU A 88 -8.53 -6.33 -2.45
C LEU A 88 -7.20 -5.57 -2.51
N PHE A 89 -6.69 -5.32 -3.72
CA PHE A 89 -5.37 -4.74 -3.93
C PHE A 89 -5.46 -3.36 -4.60
N PRO A 90 -5.22 -2.26 -3.86
CA PRO A 90 -5.31 -0.93 -4.41
C PRO A 90 -4.09 -0.61 -5.29
N VAL A 91 -4.36 -0.10 -6.49
CA VAL A 91 -3.36 0.22 -7.50
C VAL A 91 -3.24 1.73 -7.67
N TYR A 92 -2.03 2.21 -7.40
CA TYR A 92 -1.59 3.59 -7.60
C TYR A 92 -0.59 3.66 -8.74
N TYR A 93 -0.48 4.83 -9.39
CA TYR A 93 0.50 5.11 -10.43
C TYR A 93 1.46 6.20 -10.00
N GLY A 94 2.65 6.23 -10.59
CA GLY A 94 3.54 7.35 -10.40
C GLY A 94 4.84 7.29 -11.18
N SER A 95 5.63 8.35 -10.99
CA SER A 95 7.01 8.44 -11.42
C SER A 95 7.85 8.87 -10.23
N ALA A 96 8.52 7.92 -9.60
CA ALA A 96 9.43 8.22 -8.49
C ALA A 96 10.55 9.18 -8.90
N LYS A 97 10.96 9.17 -10.18
CA LYS A 97 11.96 10.09 -10.73
C LYS A 97 11.47 11.54 -10.71
N ASN A 98 10.20 11.74 -11.03
CA ASN A 98 9.60 13.08 -11.16
C ASN A 98 8.76 13.47 -9.92
N GLY A 99 8.75 12.62 -8.87
CA GLY A 99 7.93 12.84 -7.67
C GLY A 99 6.41 12.68 -7.89
N LEU A 100 5.97 12.20 -9.05
CA LEU A 100 4.55 12.08 -9.39
C LEU A 100 3.92 10.89 -8.67
N GLY A 101 2.74 11.09 -8.08
CA GLY A 101 1.95 10.04 -7.43
C GLY A 101 2.49 9.56 -6.07
N ILE A 102 3.58 10.17 -5.56
CA ILE A 102 4.16 9.81 -4.26
C ILE A 102 3.26 10.24 -3.11
N GLN A 103 2.71 11.46 -3.13
CA GLN A 103 1.86 11.95 -2.04
C GLN A 103 0.59 11.09 -1.88
N PRO A 104 -0.20 10.81 -2.94
CA PRO A 104 -1.36 9.91 -2.82
C PRO A 104 -0.99 8.50 -2.33
N LEU A 105 0.18 7.98 -2.73
CA LEU A 105 0.66 6.70 -2.24
C LEU A 105 0.97 6.74 -0.73
N MET A 106 1.62 7.79 -0.24
CA MET A 106 1.93 7.94 1.18
C MET A 106 0.67 8.14 2.03
N ASP A 107 -0.29 8.90 1.52
CA ASP A 107 -1.60 9.07 2.16
C ASP A 107 -2.31 7.71 2.28
N ALA A 108 -2.26 6.89 1.24
CA ALA A 108 -2.79 5.52 1.27
C ALA A 108 -2.08 4.63 2.31
N VAL A 109 -0.75 4.68 2.41
CA VAL A 109 0.02 3.93 3.41
C VAL A 109 -0.40 4.27 4.83
N THR A 110 -0.69 5.55 5.11
CA THR A 110 -1.09 5.98 6.46
C THR A 110 -2.59 5.82 6.76
N GLY A 111 -3.44 5.81 5.73
CA GLY A 111 -4.89 5.68 5.89
C GLY A 111 -5.40 4.24 5.73
N LEU A 112 -5.03 3.60 4.62
CA LEU A 112 -5.59 2.31 4.19
C LEU A 112 -4.83 1.13 4.78
N PHE A 113 -3.50 1.21 4.83
CA PHE A 113 -2.62 0.14 5.32
C PHE A 113 -2.33 0.24 6.82
N GLN A 114 -3.31 0.66 7.61
CA GLN A 114 -3.11 0.84 9.05
C GLN A 114 -2.78 -0.49 9.74
N PRO A 115 -1.78 -0.52 10.63
CA PRO A 115 -1.43 -1.72 11.36
C PRO A 115 -2.58 -2.14 12.27
N ILE A 116 -2.90 -3.44 12.26
CA ILE A 116 -3.81 -4.06 13.23
C ILE A 116 -3.09 -4.08 14.58
N GLY A 117 -3.27 -3.02 15.36
CA GLY A 117 -2.77 -2.97 16.72
C GLY A 117 -3.76 -3.63 17.67
N GLU A 118 -3.48 -4.85 18.13
CA GLU A 118 -4.14 -5.36 19.34
C GLU A 118 -3.69 -4.53 20.54
N GLN A 119 -4.58 -3.70 21.07
CA GLN A 119 -4.31 -2.98 22.30
C GLN A 119 -4.16 -3.99 23.45
N GLY A 120 -2.96 -4.06 24.04
CA GLY A 120 -2.67 -4.92 25.18
C GLY A 120 -1.87 -6.19 24.88
N ALA A 121 -1.43 -6.41 23.64
CA ALA A 121 -0.52 -7.51 23.33
C ALA A 121 0.84 -7.34 24.05
N PRO A 122 1.50 -8.45 24.48
CA PRO A 122 2.82 -8.38 25.08
C PRO A 122 3.86 -7.85 24.07
N PRO A 123 4.92 -7.17 24.55
CA PRO A 123 5.96 -6.63 23.68
C PRO A 123 6.63 -7.75 22.87
N TYR A 124 6.71 -7.57 21.55
CA TYR A 124 7.42 -8.46 20.64
C TYR A 124 8.32 -7.67 19.69
N ALA A 125 9.52 -8.18 19.42
CA ALA A 125 10.44 -7.63 18.45
C ALA A 125 11.10 -8.76 17.67
N ALA A 126 11.19 -8.59 16.36
CA ALA A 126 11.92 -9.49 15.47
C ALA A 126 13.02 -8.72 14.76
N ALA A 127 14.24 -9.26 14.77
CA ALA A 127 15.31 -8.79 13.91
C ALA A 127 15.05 -9.30 12.48
N PHE A 128 14.80 -8.40 11.53
CA PHE A 128 14.48 -8.78 10.15
C PHE A 128 15.68 -8.70 9.21
N SER A 129 16.67 -7.87 9.54
CA SER A 129 17.93 -7.81 8.80
C SER A 129 19.12 -7.57 9.71
N ARG A 130 20.24 -8.18 9.35
CA ARG A 130 21.55 -7.99 10.00
C ARG A 130 22.53 -7.51 8.95
N TRP A 131 23.26 -6.46 9.25
CA TRP A 131 24.37 -5.99 8.44
C TRP A 131 25.66 -6.00 9.26
N SER A 132 26.79 -6.09 8.56
CA SER A 132 28.11 -6.06 9.20
C SER A 132 29.05 -5.12 8.46
N ILE A 133 29.76 -4.28 9.20
CA ILE A 133 30.88 -3.49 8.69
C ILE A 133 32.16 -4.06 9.30
N GLN A 134 33.12 -4.38 8.43
CA GLN A 134 34.46 -4.75 8.86
C GLN A 134 35.33 -3.50 8.94
N ILE A 135 36.01 -3.30 10.07
CA ILE A 135 37.00 -2.25 10.21
C ILE A 135 38.34 -2.83 9.74
N ALA A 136 38.79 -2.41 8.56
CA ALA A 136 40.08 -2.84 8.03
C ALA A 136 41.21 -2.44 8.99
N ALA A 137 42.17 -3.36 9.16
CA ALA A 137 43.34 -3.33 10.05
C ALA A 137 43.18 -3.82 11.50
N SER A 138 41.96 -3.99 12.05
CA SER A 138 41.79 -4.44 13.45
C SER A 138 41.17 -5.84 13.61
N GLY A 139 40.63 -6.43 12.55
CA GLY A 139 39.88 -7.70 12.62
C GLY A 139 38.54 -7.60 13.36
N VAL A 140 38.13 -6.38 13.75
CA VAL A 140 36.87 -6.12 14.45
C VAL A 140 35.73 -5.98 13.43
N SER A 141 34.64 -6.70 13.68
CA SER A 141 33.38 -6.57 12.93
C SER A 141 32.31 -5.92 13.79
N ILE A 142 31.70 -4.85 13.28
CA ILE A 142 30.51 -4.24 13.89
C ILE A 142 29.29 -4.86 13.23
N TYR A 143 28.36 -5.34 14.04
CA TYR A 143 27.08 -5.85 13.57
C TYR A 143 25.97 -4.86 13.93
N GLY A 144 25.20 -4.46 12.93
CA GLY A 144 23.96 -3.73 13.10
C GLY A 144 22.78 -4.64 12.80
N TYR A 145 21.70 -4.46 13.55
CA TYR A 145 20.43 -5.13 13.30
C TYR A 145 19.38 -4.08 12.99
N THR A 146 18.58 -4.32 11.96
CA THR A 146 17.31 -3.62 11.78
C THR A 146 16.24 -4.51 12.37
N ALA A 147 15.59 -4.03 13.42
CA ALA A 147 14.46 -4.70 14.05
C ALA A 147 13.21 -3.87 13.82
N GLU A 148 12.10 -4.52 13.47
CA GLU A 148 10.80 -3.86 13.49
C GLU A 148 10.25 -3.93 14.92
N ARG A 149 9.85 -2.77 15.45
CA ARG A 149 9.00 -2.72 16.64
C ARG A 149 7.58 -3.02 16.18
N CYS A 150 7.03 -4.15 16.62
CA CYS A 150 5.58 -4.22 16.77
C CYS A 150 5.18 -3.31 17.94
N ALA A 151 4.10 -2.56 17.77
CA ALA A 151 3.74 -1.42 18.60
C ALA A 151 3.59 -1.77 20.09
N CYS A 152 4.60 -1.45 20.88
CA CYS A 152 4.46 -1.15 22.30
C CYS A 152 5.54 -0.13 22.66
N GLY A 153 5.15 1.03 23.17
CA GLY A 153 6.01 2.20 23.41
C GLY A 153 7.05 2.04 24.52
N ILE A 154 7.87 0.98 24.53
CA ILE A 154 8.93 0.76 25.53
C ILE A 154 10.32 0.91 24.88
N ARG A 155 11.06 1.92 25.33
CA ARG A 155 12.49 2.16 25.03
C ARG A 155 13.32 0.99 25.59
N TRP A 156 14.01 0.27 24.70
CA TRP A 156 15.00 -0.72 25.12
C TRP A 156 16.33 -0.01 25.38
N PRO A 157 17.03 -0.32 26.49
CA PRO A 157 18.39 0.17 26.70
C PRO A 157 19.33 -0.50 25.70
N TRP A 158 20.26 0.26 25.14
CA TRP A 158 21.29 -0.27 24.25
C TRP A 158 22.26 -1.15 25.05
N PRO A 159 22.79 -2.25 24.48
CA PRO A 159 23.82 -3.05 25.13
C PRO A 159 25.10 -2.24 25.24
N GLY A 160 25.27 -1.57 26.38
CA GLY A 160 26.36 -0.62 26.66
C GLY A 160 26.04 0.35 27.81
N GLU A 161 24.77 0.62 28.10
CA GLU A 161 24.37 1.34 29.31
C GLU A 161 24.43 0.39 30.51
N LYS A 162 25.58 0.39 31.20
CA LYS A 162 25.67 -0.19 32.54
C LYS A 162 24.91 0.74 33.50
N SER A 163 24.01 0.12 34.26
CA SER A 163 23.34 0.67 35.45
C SER A 163 24.33 1.22 36.47
#